data_AF-A0A1I7TCT8-F1
#
_entry.id   AF-A0A1I7TCT8-F1
#
_cell.length_a   1.000
_cell.length_b   1.000
_cell.length_c   1.000
_cell.angle_alpha   90.00
_cell.angle_beta   90.00
_cell.angle_gamma   90.00
#
_symmetry.space_group_name_H-M   'P 1'
#
loop_
_entity.id
_entity.type
_entity.pdbx_description
1 polymer ?
#
loop_
_entity_poly.entity_id
_entity_poly.type
_entity_poly.pdbx_seq_one_letter_code
_entity_poly.pdbx_strand_id
1 'polypeptide(L)'
;MDVGGLIKYNHLEWVQHRMDIERMKASATAIAASLTEFGKTLRETELPNDADSTARILELQTAEKMAIKEEFKIAVRKGFTLLKSVRQLDKKPTPEQLSPTRLHNVTAIERMLVQLEETERSFDSFWTKHERRLRYCLELRQFEDSFRKLQAAFARHMLYLEEHREVGNCTNKALHLAEQHRQYAEGAMVSEKRSIGHLILPYSSYF
;
A
#
# COMPACT_ATOMS: atom_id res chain seq x y z
N MET A 1 25.03 -41.48 47.60
CA MET A 1 24.39 -41.65 46.28
C MET A 1 24.80 -40.45 45.45
N ASP A 2 25.66 -40.71 44.47
CA ASP A 2 26.14 -39.71 43.52
C ASP A 2 24.95 -39.29 42.64
N VAL A 3 24.51 -38.04 42.75
CA VAL A 3 23.49 -37.47 41.86
C VAL A 3 24.18 -37.16 40.53
N GLY A 4 24.39 -38.24 39.75
CA GLY A 4 25.05 -38.26 38.44
C GLY A 4 24.26 -37.53 37.35
N GLY A 5 24.09 -36.22 37.50
CA GLY A 5 23.55 -35.32 36.49
C GLY A 5 24.57 -34.26 36.13
N LEU A 6 25.45 -34.53 35.17
CA LEU A 6 26.34 -33.52 34.61
C LEU A 6 25.56 -32.67 33.59
N ILE A 7 24.61 -31.86 34.06
CA ILE A 7 24.03 -30.81 33.22
C ILE A 7 25.17 -29.83 32.93
N LYS A 8 25.77 -29.91 31.74
CA LYS A 8 26.78 -28.93 31.28
C LYS A 8 26.10 -27.57 31.13
N TYR A 9 26.09 -26.81 32.21
CA TYR A 9 25.68 -25.41 32.21
C TYR A 9 26.74 -24.59 31.48
N ASN A 10 26.40 -24.06 30.31
CA ASN A 10 27.21 -23.08 29.60
C ASN A 10 26.62 -21.69 29.83
N HIS A 11 27.18 -20.96 30.80
CA HIS A 11 26.74 -19.62 31.16
C HIS A 11 26.73 -18.67 29.95
N LEU A 12 27.74 -18.75 29.07
CA LEU A 12 27.88 -17.86 27.92
C LEU A 12 26.75 -18.08 26.91
N GLU A 13 26.43 -19.33 26.60
CA GLU A 13 25.31 -19.69 25.71
C GLU A 13 23.96 -19.25 26.30
N TRP A 14 23.77 -19.45 27.61
CA TRP A 14 22.56 -19.04 28.30
C TRP A 14 22.35 -17.52 28.27
N VAL A 15 23.41 -16.75 28.56
CA VAL A 15 23.39 -15.27 28.48
C VAL A 15 23.09 -14.83 27.06
N GLN A 16 23.76 -15.43 26.06
CA GLN A 16 23.56 -15.08 24.66
C GLN A 16 22.11 -15.27 24.22
N HIS A 17 21.52 -16.44 24.51
CA HIS A 17 20.12 -16.70 24.18
C HIS A 17 19.16 -15.73 24.88
N ARG A 18 19.41 -15.39 26.15
CA ARG A 18 18.63 -14.37 26.88
C ARG A 18 18.72 -13.01 26.19
N MET A 19 19.91 -12.55 25.84
CA MET A 19 20.10 -11.27 25.15
C MET A 19 19.40 -11.24 23.79
N ASP A 20 19.48 -12.32 23.01
CA ASP A 20 18.85 -12.38 21.69
C ASP A 20 17.32 -12.41 21.78
N ILE A 21 16.76 -13.11 22.78
CA ILE A 21 15.31 -13.06 23.07
C ILE A 21 14.87 -11.65 23.43
N GLU A 22 15.60 -10.95 24.31
CA GLU A 22 15.28 -9.56 24.67
C GLU A 22 15.39 -8.62 23.47
N ARG A 23 16.38 -8.81 22.59
CA ARG A 23 16.49 -8.04 21.33
C ARG A 23 15.31 -8.28 20.39
N MET A 24 14.80 -9.50 20.34
CA MET A 24 13.62 -9.84 19.55
C MET A 24 12.36 -9.19 20.13
N LYS A 25 12.21 -9.18 21.46
CA LYS A 25 11.12 -8.47 22.14
C LYS A 25 11.17 -6.97 21.85
N ALA A 26 12.36 -6.37 21.95
CA ALA A 26 12.54 -4.96 21.61
C ALA A 26 12.17 -4.65 20.14
N SER A 27 12.48 -5.56 19.21
CA SER A 27 12.07 -5.42 17.80
C SER A 27 10.54 -5.50 17.65
N ALA A 28 9.88 -6.42 18.35
CA ALA A 28 8.41 -6.51 18.34
C ALA A 28 7.75 -5.27 18.95
N THR A 29 8.32 -4.71 20.03
CA THR A 29 7.86 -3.46 20.64
C THR A 29 8.00 -2.28 19.68
N ALA A 30 9.13 -2.19 18.95
CA ALA A 30 9.33 -1.15 17.94
C ALA A 30 8.27 -1.24 16.83
N ILE A 31 8.03 -2.43 16.28
CA ILE A 31 6.98 -2.66 15.27
C ILE A 31 5.59 -2.26 15.82
N ALA A 32 5.26 -2.61 17.05
CA ALA A 32 4.00 -2.24 17.67
C ALA A 32 3.84 -0.71 17.80
N ALA A 33 4.92 0.01 18.09
CA ALA A 33 4.93 1.46 18.11
C ALA A 33 4.73 2.06 16.70
N SER A 34 5.46 1.55 15.69
CA SER A 34 5.28 1.95 14.29
C SER A 34 3.84 1.74 13.80
N LEU A 35 3.22 0.60 14.14
CA LEU A 35 1.82 0.31 13.82
C LEU A 35 0.83 1.23 14.54
N THR A 36 1.15 1.63 15.76
CA THR A 36 0.29 2.54 16.55
C THR A 36 0.27 3.92 15.91
N GLU A 37 1.44 4.44 15.56
CA GLU A 37 1.57 5.75 14.90
C GLU A 37 0.95 5.71 13.51
N PHE A 38 1.28 4.70 12.70
CA PHE A 38 0.66 4.56 11.38
C PHE A 38 -0.86 4.43 11.47
N GLY A 39 -1.36 3.62 12.40
CA GLY A 39 -2.80 3.48 12.64
C GLY A 39 -3.47 4.80 13.05
N LYS A 40 -2.76 5.67 13.78
CA LYS A 40 -3.21 7.03 14.09
C LYS A 40 -3.27 7.88 12.83
N THR A 41 -2.20 7.92 12.04
CA THR A 41 -2.16 8.60 10.74
C THR A 41 -3.33 8.17 9.86
N LEU A 42 -3.59 6.86 9.75
CA LEU A 42 -4.70 6.34 8.93
C LEU A 42 -6.09 6.79 9.42
N ARG A 43 -6.31 6.84 10.74
CA ARG A 43 -7.58 7.31 11.33
C ARG A 43 -7.79 8.82 11.18
N GLU A 44 -6.71 9.59 11.29
CA GLU A 44 -6.72 11.05 11.17
C GLU A 44 -6.66 11.53 9.71
N THR A 45 -6.50 10.61 8.75
CA THR A 45 -6.50 10.95 7.33
C THR A 45 -7.88 11.41 6.87
N GLU A 46 -7.98 12.70 6.58
CA GLU A 46 -9.10 13.28 5.85
C GLU A 46 -8.95 13.05 4.35
N LEU A 47 -10.09 12.88 3.65
CA LEU A 47 -10.09 12.68 2.21
C LEU A 47 -9.97 14.04 1.50
N PRO A 48 -8.92 14.29 0.69
CA PRO A 48 -8.78 15.54 -0.04
C PRO A 48 -9.87 15.73 -1.09
N ASN A 49 -10.02 16.98 -1.55
CA ASN A 49 -11.00 17.36 -2.58
C ASN A 49 -10.40 17.48 -3.99
N ASP A 50 -9.15 17.06 -4.17
CA ASP A 50 -8.43 17.08 -5.46
C ASP A 50 -7.65 15.78 -5.67
N ALA A 51 -7.42 15.46 -6.95
CA ALA A 51 -6.76 14.22 -7.33
C ALA A 51 -5.28 14.17 -6.90
N ASP A 52 -4.56 15.28 -7.03
CA ASP A 52 -3.11 15.33 -6.76
C ASP A 52 -2.80 15.10 -5.27
N SER A 53 -3.52 15.78 -4.38
CA SER A 53 -3.38 15.60 -2.93
C SER A 53 -3.77 14.18 -2.50
N THR A 54 -4.83 13.62 -3.07
CA THR A 54 -5.26 12.24 -2.77
C THR A 54 -4.21 11.23 -3.22
N ALA A 55 -3.64 11.41 -4.43
CA ALA A 55 -2.57 10.58 -4.94
C ALA A 55 -1.31 10.64 -4.07
N ARG A 56 -0.93 11.85 -3.63
CA ARG A 56 0.21 12.05 -2.73
C ARG A 56 0.03 11.36 -1.38
N ILE A 57 -1.14 11.44 -0.77
CA ILE A 57 -1.44 10.74 0.49
C ILE A 57 -1.31 9.23 0.29
N LEU A 58 -1.91 8.69 -0.78
CA LEU A 58 -1.83 7.27 -1.09
C LEU A 58 -0.38 6.81 -1.27
N GLU A 59 0.45 7.58 -1.99
CA GLU A 59 1.87 7.29 -2.19
C GLU A 59 2.65 7.27 -0.86
N LEU A 60 2.54 8.34 -0.06
CA LEU A 60 3.25 8.46 1.23
C LEU A 60 2.89 7.32 2.19
N GLN A 61 1.60 7.05 2.36
CA GLN A 61 1.14 6.01 3.28
C GLN A 61 1.47 4.60 2.78
N THR A 62 1.52 4.41 1.45
CA THR A 62 2.00 3.14 0.86
C THR A 62 3.48 2.94 1.16
N ALA A 63 4.30 3.99 1.02
CA ALA A 63 5.73 3.93 1.33
C ALA A 63 5.97 3.61 2.81
N GLU A 64 5.24 4.27 3.72
CA GLU A 64 5.30 4.00 5.16
C GLU A 64 4.86 2.56 5.50
N LYS A 65 3.77 2.07 4.89
CA LYS A 65 3.33 0.68 5.00
C LYS A 65 4.43 -0.30 4.58
N MET A 66 5.14 -0.02 3.49
CA MET A 66 6.24 -0.87 3.02
C MET A 66 7.43 -0.87 3.97
N ALA A 67 7.74 0.27 4.60
CA ALA A 67 8.78 0.35 5.62
C ALA A 67 8.46 -0.54 6.83
N ILE A 68 7.24 -0.49 7.35
CA ILE A 68 6.78 -1.35 8.45
C ILE A 68 6.84 -2.83 8.06
N LYS A 69 6.44 -3.18 6.82
CA LYS A 69 6.56 -4.56 6.32
C LYS A 69 8.01 -5.04 6.27
N GLU A 70 8.97 -4.16 6.01
CA GLU A 70 10.38 -4.55 6.07
C GLU A 70 10.85 -4.78 7.51
N GLU A 71 10.38 -3.99 8.48
CA GLU A 71 10.63 -4.24 9.90
C GLU A 71 10.13 -5.62 10.33
N PHE A 72 8.91 -6.01 9.92
CA PHE A 72 8.36 -7.35 10.13
C PHE A 72 9.27 -8.44 9.56
N LYS A 73 9.66 -8.33 8.29
CA LYS A 73 10.55 -9.31 7.65
C LYS A 73 11.88 -9.45 8.40
N ILE A 74 12.46 -8.34 8.84
CA ILE A 74 13.71 -8.34 9.60
C ILE A 74 13.51 -9.05 10.95
N ALA A 75 12.44 -8.73 11.69
CA ALA A 75 12.13 -9.34 12.98
C ALA A 75 11.90 -10.86 12.85
N VAL A 76 11.15 -11.29 11.84
CA VAL A 76 10.88 -12.71 11.54
C VAL A 76 12.17 -13.45 11.19
N ARG A 77 13.04 -12.88 10.33
CA ARG A 77 14.35 -13.47 10.01
C ARG A 77 15.23 -13.64 11.25
N LYS A 78 15.28 -12.63 12.13
CA LYS A 78 16.00 -12.70 13.41
C LYS A 78 15.44 -13.81 14.30
N GLY A 79 14.11 -13.92 14.40
CA GLY A 79 13.45 -14.96 15.20
C GLY A 79 13.71 -16.37 14.69
N PHE A 80 13.68 -16.61 13.37
CA PHE A 80 14.05 -17.92 12.81
C PHE A 80 15.52 -18.26 13.02
N THR A 81 16.43 -17.29 12.90
CA THR A 81 17.86 -17.49 13.16
C THR A 81 18.10 -17.87 14.62
N LEU A 82 17.44 -17.17 15.55
CA LEU A 82 17.49 -17.46 16.98
C LEU A 82 16.89 -18.84 17.29
N LEU A 83 15.75 -19.18 16.69
CA LEU A 83 15.12 -20.50 16.86
C LEU A 83 16.05 -21.62 16.39
N LYS A 84 16.76 -21.45 15.27
CA LYS A 84 17.77 -22.40 14.80
C LYS A 84 18.90 -22.56 15.81
N SER A 85 19.41 -21.46 16.36
CA SER A 85 20.49 -21.46 17.37
C SER A 85 20.06 -22.17 18.65
N VAL A 86 18.90 -21.82 19.21
CA VAL A 86 18.40 -22.39 20.47
C VAL A 86 18.08 -23.89 20.33
N ARG A 87 17.62 -24.32 19.16
CA ARG A 87 17.38 -25.74 18.86
C ARG A 87 18.66 -26.53 18.61
N GLN A 88 19.80 -25.87 18.40
CA GLN A 88 21.07 -26.50 18.01
C GLN A 88 20.92 -27.49 16.84
N LEU A 89 20.11 -27.14 15.82
CA LEU A 89 19.76 -28.04 14.70
C LEU A 89 20.96 -28.59 13.91
N ASP A 90 22.14 -28.00 14.08
CA ASP A 90 23.38 -28.43 13.42
C ASP A 90 24.12 -29.55 14.19
N LYS A 91 23.64 -30.01 15.35
CA LYS A 91 24.20 -31.14 16.14
C LYS A 91 23.12 -32.05 16.73
N LYS A 92 23.33 -33.38 16.73
CA LYS A 92 22.38 -34.35 17.33
C LYS A 92 22.28 -34.10 18.84
N PRO A 93 21.09 -33.81 19.40
CA PRO A 93 20.98 -33.44 20.81
C PRO A 93 21.27 -34.62 21.72
N THR A 94 22.14 -34.45 22.73
CA THR A 94 22.34 -35.41 23.82
C THR A 94 21.21 -35.30 24.86
N PRO A 95 20.95 -36.33 25.68
CA PRO A 95 19.89 -36.30 26.69
C PRO A 95 20.03 -35.16 27.71
N GLU A 96 21.25 -34.75 28.06
CA GLU A 96 21.47 -33.57 28.91
C GLU A 96 21.11 -32.25 28.22
N GLN A 97 20.99 -32.27 26.89
CA GLN A 97 20.65 -31.09 26.10
C GLN A 97 19.14 -30.80 26.04
N LEU A 98 18.28 -31.71 26.49
CA LEU A 98 16.81 -31.52 26.52
C LEU A 98 16.32 -30.74 27.76
N SER A 99 17.07 -29.73 28.20
CA SER A 99 16.74 -29.02 29.45
C SER A 99 15.38 -28.30 29.34
N PRO A 100 14.56 -28.30 30.41
CA PRO A 100 13.27 -27.60 30.43
C PRO A 100 13.38 -26.12 30.05
N THR A 101 14.49 -25.46 30.40
CA THR A 101 14.78 -24.07 30.04
C THR A 101 14.90 -23.87 28.54
N ARG A 102 15.50 -24.82 27.82
CA ARG A 102 15.60 -24.75 26.36
C ARG A 102 14.23 -24.90 25.70
N LEU A 103 13.43 -25.86 26.15
CA LEU A 103 12.07 -26.05 25.65
C LEU A 103 11.22 -24.78 25.86
N HIS A 104 11.36 -24.14 27.03
CA HIS A 104 10.70 -22.87 27.33
C HIS A 104 11.12 -21.76 26.35
N ASN A 105 12.42 -21.61 26.10
CA ASN A 105 12.93 -20.61 25.15
C ASN A 105 12.43 -20.85 23.72
N VAL A 106 12.48 -22.10 23.24
CA VAL A 106 11.93 -22.48 21.92
C VAL A 106 10.47 -22.09 21.82
N THR A 107 9.66 -22.49 22.81
CA THR A 107 8.23 -22.18 22.85
C THR A 107 7.97 -20.67 22.87
N ALA A 108 8.76 -19.91 23.62
CA ALA A 108 8.62 -18.46 23.70
C ALA A 108 8.91 -17.79 22.34
N ILE A 109 9.98 -18.20 21.65
CA ILE A 109 10.36 -17.67 20.34
C ILE A 109 9.30 -18.03 19.29
N GLU A 110 8.80 -19.27 19.27
CA GLU A 110 7.74 -19.69 18.35
C GLU A 110 6.46 -18.89 18.56
N ARG A 111 6.04 -18.70 19.82
CA ARG A 111 4.86 -17.88 20.13
C ARG A 111 5.03 -16.45 19.64
N MET A 112 6.21 -15.85 19.83
CA MET A 112 6.48 -14.50 19.34
C MET A 112 6.44 -14.42 17.80
N LEU A 113 6.94 -15.44 17.09
CA LEU A 113 6.86 -15.49 15.63
C LEU A 113 5.40 -15.59 15.15
N VAL A 114 4.59 -16.43 15.79
CA VAL A 114 3.16 -16.54 15.49
C VAL A 114 2.44 -15.21 15.74
N GLN A 115 2.73 -14.55 16.86
CA GLN A 115 2.14 -13.24 17.17
C GLN A 115 2.54 -12.15 16.16
N LEU A 116 3.80 -12.14 15.69
CA LEU A 116 4.23 -11.23 14.63
C LEU A 116 3.46 -11.49 13.33
N GLU A 117 3.30 -12.75 12.93
CA GLU A 117 2.55 -13.12 11.72
C GLU A 117 1.06 -12.75 11.82
N GLU A 118 0.42 -13.00 12.97
CA GLU A 118 -0.97 -12.59 13.21
C GLU A 118 -1.13 -11.08 13.18
N THR A 119 -0.19 -10.35 13.78
CA THR A 119 -0.18 -8.88 13.79
C THR A 119 0.01 -8.33 12.38
N GLU A 120 0.92 -8.91 11.61
CA GLU A 120 1.16 -8.53 10.21
C GLU A 120 -0.08 -8.77 9.34
N ARG A 121 -0.77 -9.91 9.51
CA ARG A 121 -2.02 -10.21 8.80
C ARG A 121 -3.14 -9.24 9.16
N SER A 122 -3.28 -8.91 10.45
CA SER A 122 -4.25 -7.90 10.91
C SER A 122 -3.95 -6.53 10.29
N PHE A 123 -2.68 -6.16 10.25
CA PHE A 123 -2.20 -4.94 9.62
C PHE A 123 -2.53 -4.89 8.12
N ASP A 124 -2.22 -5.93 7.35
CA ASP A 124 -2.51 -5.99 5.91
C ASP A 124 -4.04 -5.90 5.64
N SER A 125 -4.87 -6.49 6.51
CA SER A 125 -6.34 -6.38 6.40
C SER A 125 -6.84 -4.96 6.66
N PHE A 126 -6.29 -4.28 7.68
CA PHE A 126 -6.61 -2.88 7.96
C PHE A 126 -6.17 -1.96 6.82
N TRP A 127 -4.94 -2.12 6.34
CA TRP A 127 -4.39 -1.39 5.20
C TRP A 127 -5.25 -1.55 3.95
N THR A 128 -5.64 -2.77 3.60
CA THR A 128 -6.44 -3.04 2.38
C THR A 128 -7.75 -2.25 2.37
N LYS A 129 -8.40 -2.12 3.53
CA LYS A 129 -9.65 -1.34 3.65
C LYS A 129 -9.40 0.15 3.47
N HIS A 130 -8.34 0.67 4.10
CA HIS A 130 -7.95 2.07 4.01
C HIS A 130 -7.50 2.46 2.59
N GLU A 131 -6.61 1.67 2.00
CA GLU A 131 -6.10 1.85 0.64
C GLU A 131 -7.25 1.88 -0.38
N ARG A 132 -8.22 0.96 -0.25
CA ARG A 132 -9.40 0.94 -1.11
C ARG A 132 -10.21 2.23 -1.02
N ARG A 133 -10.42 2.75 0.20
CA ARG A 133 -11.13 4.03 0.41
C ARG A 133 -10.40 5.20 -0.27
N LEU A 134 -9.08 5.27 -0.15
CA LEU A 134 -8.26 6.29 -0.81
C LEU A 134 -8.28 6.16 -2.33
N ARG A 135 -8.18 4.94 -2.87
CA ARG A 135 -8.28 4.70 -4.32
C ARG A 135 -9.62 5.14 -4.89
N TYR A 136 -10.73 4.80 -4.23
CA TYR A 136 -12.05 5.28 -4.67
C TYR A 136 -12.16 6.80 -4.63
N CYS A 137 -11.60 7.44 -3.60
CA CYS A 137 -11.55 8.89 -3.54
C CYS A 137 -10.78 9.46 -4.74
N LEU A 138 -9.61 8.89 -5.06
CA LEU A 138 -8.79 9.31 -6.18
C LEU A 138 -9.52 9.16 -7.52
N GLU A 139 -10.11 8.00 -7.77
CA GLU A 139 -10.91 7.73 -8.99
C GLU A 139 -12.06 8.73 -9.14
N LEU A 140 -12.77 9.02 -8.05
CA LEU A 140 -13.85 10.01 -8.04
C LEU A 140 -13.31 11.42 -8.39
N ARG A 141 -12.21 11.86 -7.78
CA ARG A 141 -11.65 13.19 -8.07
C ARG A 141 -11.15 13.30 -9.50
N GLN A 142 -10.51 12.27 -10.03
CA GLN A 142 -10.09 12.21 -11.43
C GLN A 142 -11.28 12.25 -12.39
N PHE A 143 -12.36 11.56 -12.06
CA PHE A 143 -13.61 11.63 -12.81
C PHE A 143 -14.18 13.06 -12.80
N GLU A 144 -14.31 13.67 -11.62
CA GLU A 144 -14.83 15.04 -11.48
C GLU A 144 -14.00 16.07 -12.25
N ASP A 145 -12.67 15.97 -12.20
CA ASP A 145 -11.76 16.83 -12.96
C ASP A 145 -11.97 16.68 -14.47
N SER A 146 -12.09 15.44 -14.92
CA SER A 146 -12.32 15.13 -16.33
C SER A 146 -13.70 15.58 -16.80
N PHE A 147 -14.72 15.42 -15.96
CA PHE A 147 -16.07 15.89 -16.21
C PHE A 147 -16.13 17.41 -16.31
N ARG A 148 -15.46 18.14 -15.40
CA ARG A 148 -15.34 19.61 -15.46
C ARG A 148 -14.67 20.07 -16.76
N LYS A 149 -13.62 19.38 -17.21
CA LYS A 149 -12.96 19.67 -18.50
C LYS A 149 -13.90 19.45 -19.69
N LEU A 150 -14.70 18.38 -19.65
CA LEU A 150 -15.69 18.07 -20.69
C LEU A 150 -16.81 19.11 -20.74
N GLN A 151 -17.36 19.51 -19.57
CA GLN A 151 -18.36 20.58 -19.50
C GLN A 151 -17.82 21.90 -20.07
N ALA A 152 -16.59 22.27 -19.73
CA ALA A 152 -15.96 23.47 -20.28
C ALA A 152 -15.76 23.37 -21.80
N ALA A 153 -15.47 22.19 -22.34
CA ALA A 153 -15.40 21.96 -23.78
C ALA A 153 -16.76 22.17 -24.44
N PHE A 154 -17.82 21.54 -23.92
CA PHE A 154 -19.18 21.74 -24.43
C PHE A 154 -19.61 23.20 -24.39
N ALA A 155 -19.31 23.93 -23.32
CA ALA A 155 -19.61 25.37 -23.23
C ALA A 155 -18.92 26.17 -24.35
N ARG A 156 -17.64 25.87 -24.64
CA ARG A 156 -16.91 26.48 -25.78
C ARG A 156 -17.54 26.11 -27.13
N HIS A 157 -17.94 24.85 -27.31
CA HIS A 157 -18.58 24.40 -28.54
C HIS A 157 -19.94 25.06 -28.76
N MET A 158 -20.75 25.20 -27.71
CA MET A 158 -22.01 25.93 -27.79
C MET A 158 -21.77 27.38 -28.20
N LEU A 159 -20.89 28.11 -27.52
CA LEU A 159 -20.57 29.51 -27.85
C LEU A 159 -20.12 29.67 -29.31
N TYR A 160 -19.22 28.80 -29.78
CA TYR A 160 -18.78 28.81 -31.18
C TYR A 160 -19.97 28.66 -32.14
N LEU A 161 -20.86 27.70 -31.90
CA LEU A 161 -22.04 27.48 -32.74
C LEU A 161 -23.05 28.63 -32.65
N GLU A 162 -23.12 29.36 -31.55
CA GLU A 162 -23.94 30.58 -31.44
C GLU A 162 -23.38 31.73 -32.27
N GLU A 163 -22.06 31.91 -32.25
CA GLU A 163 -21.36 32.95 -33.02
C GLU A 163 -21.36 32.66 -34.53
N HIS A 164 -21.44 31.39 -34.93
CA HIS A 164 -21.30 30.95 -36.33
C HIS A 164 -22.63 30.47 -36.96
N ARG A 165 -23.73 31.19 -36.71
CA ARG A 165 -25.07 30.84 -37.27
C ARG A 165 -25.31 31.32 -38.72
N GLU A 166 -24.35 31.97 -39.36
CA GLU A 166 -24.52 32.50 -40.71
C GLU A 166 -24.64 31.37 -41.76
N VAL A 167 -25.58 31.49 -42.69
CA VAL A 167 -25.78 30.53 -43.81
C VAL A 167 -25.17 31.04 -45.13
N GLY A 168 -24.87 32.34 -45.22
CA GLY A 168 -24.33 33.01 -46.40
C GLY A 168 -25.42 33.47 -47.37
N ASN A 169 -25.14 34.54 -48.11
CA ASN A 169 -26.08 35.16 -49.07
C ASN A 169 -25.82 34.75 -50.54
N CYS A 170 -24.80 33.93 -50.80
CA CYS A 170 -24.47 33.41 -52.13
C CYS A 170 -23.83 32.03 -52.03
N THR A 171 -23.83 31.28 -53.13
CA THR A 171 -23.31 29.91 -53.20
C THR A 171 -21.86 29.79 -52.72
N ASN A 172 -20.99 30.72 -53.12
CA ASN A 172 -19.58 30.71 -52.71
C ASN A 172 -19.43 30.92 -51.19
N LYS A 173 -20.22 31.83 -50.60
CA LYS A 173 -20.18 32.10 -49.16
C LYS A 173 -20.74 30.93 -48.35
N ALA A 174 -21.83 30.33 -48.82
CA ALA A 174 -22.42 29.14 -48.19
C ALA A 174 -21.46 27.93 -48.21
N LEU A 175 -20.78 27.68 -49.34
CA LEU A 175 -19.77 26.61 -49.44
C LEU A 175 -18.58 26.85 -48.52
N HIS A 176 -18.10 28.10 -48.43
CA HIS A 176 -17.02 28.46 -47.51
C HIS A 176 -17.39 28.24 -46.05
N LEU A 177 -18.58 28.69 -45.63
CA LEU A 177 -19.09 28.50 -44.27
C LEU A 177 -19.30 27.01 -43.93
N ALA A 178 -19.78 26.22 -44.89
CA ALA A 178 -19.93 24.77 -44.72
C ALA A 178 -18.58 24.07 -44.52
N GLU A 179 -17.56 24.46 -45.28
CA GLU A 179 -16.21 23.93 -45.15
C GLU A 179 -15.58 24.30 -43.79
N GLN A 180 -15.77 25.54 -43.34
CA GLN A 180 -15.33 25.96 -41.99
C GLN A 180 -15.99 25.16 -40.88
N HIS A 181 -17.31 24.94 -40.96
CA HIS A 181 -18.04 24.11 -39.99
C HIS A 181 -17.55 22.66 -40.01
N ARG A 182 -17.25 22.10 -41.19
CA ARG A 182 -16.72 20.75 -41.33
C ARG A 182 -15.37 20.61 -40.65
N GLN A 183 -14.44 21.54 -40.90
CA GLN A 183 -13.12 21.55 -40.26
C GLN A 183 -13.23 21.70 -38.74
N TYR A 184 -14.13 22.56 -38.27
CA TYR A 184 -14.39 22.72 -36.84
C TYR A 184 -14.91 21.43 -36.20
N ALA A 185 -15.90 20.77 -36.82
CA ALA A 185 -16.49 19.53 -36.32
C ALA A 185 -15.44 18.40 -36.23
N GLU A 186 -14.57 18.29 -37.24
CA GLU A 186 -13.45 17.35 -37.23
C GLU A 186 -12.48 17.62 -36.08
N GLY A 187 -12.11 18.89 -35.87
CA GLY A 187 -11.24 19.31 -34.77
C GLY A 187 -11.84 19.06 -33.39
N ALA A 188 -13.12 19.39 -33.21
CA ALA A 188 -13.87 19.18 -31.97
C ALA A 188 -13.89 17.68 -31.61
N MET A 189 -14.29 16.82 -32.55
CA MET A 189 -14.36 15.38 -32.35
C MET A 189 -13.02 14.74 -31.95
N VAL A 190 -11.92 15.18 -32.57
CA VAL A 190 -10.57 14.68 -32.23
C VAL A 190 -10.17 15.10 -30.81
N SER A 191 -10.46 16.36 -30.45
CA SER A 191 -10.13 16.89 -29.13
C SER A 191 -10.93 16.20 -28.01
N GLU A 192 -12.22 15.93 -28.23
CA GLU A 192 -13.12 15.32 -27.25
C GLU A 192 -12.84 13.83 -27.08
N LYS A 193 -12.57 13.09 -28.17
CA LYS A 193 -12.13 11.69 -28.08
C LYS A 193 -10.86 11.53 -27.24
N ARG A 194 -9.92 12.48 -27.35
CA ARG A 194 -8.71 12.49 -26.53
C ARG A 194 -9.04 12.73 -25.05
N SER A 195 -9.95 13.65 -24.74
CA SER A 195 -10.39 13.91 -23.36
C SER A 195 -11.20 12.77 -22.74
N ILE A 196 -12.05 12.10 -23.52
CA ILE A 196 -12.89 10.98 -23.08
C ILE A 196 -12.10 9.67 -22.98
N GLY A 197 -11.06 9.47 -23.78
CA GLY A 197 -10.20 8.29 -23.69
C GLY A 197 -9.61 8.07 -22.29
N HIS A 198 -9.26 9.16 -21.59
CA HIS A 198 -8.79 9.10 -20.19
C HIS A 198 -9.88 8.73 -19.17
N LEU A 199 -11.16 8.92 -19.51
CA LEU A 199 -12.31 8.58 -18.66
C LEU A 199 -12.70 7.10 -18.77
N ILE A 200 -12.45 6.44 -19.90
CA ILE A 200 -12.92 5.08 -20.19
C ILE A 200 -11.84 4.02 -19.90
N LEU A 201 -10.57 4.34 -20.14
CA LEU A 201 -9.46 3.38 -20.01
C LEU A 201 -9.18 2.86 -18.58
N PRO A 202 -9.40 3.60 -17.48
CA PRO A 202 -9.20 3.05 -16.13
C PRO A 202 -10.23 1.96 -15.75
N TYR A 203 -11.37 1.90 -16.45
CA TYR A 203 -12.49 1.00 -16.12
C TYR A 203 -12.54 -0.26 -16.99
N SER A 204 -11.69 -0.37 -18.02
CA SER A 204 -11.66 -1.54 -18.92
C SER A 204 -10.99 -2.78 -18.30
N SER A 205 -10.32 -2.65 -17.15
CA SER A 205 -9.71 -3.77 -16.42
C SER A 205 -10.66 -4.44 -15.40
N TYR A 206 -11.93 -4.03 -15.37
CA TYR A 206 -12.95 -4.56 -14.46
C TYR A 206 -14.12 -5.26 -15.18
N PHE A 207 -13.99 -5.55 -16.47
CA PHE A 207 -14.90 -6.42 -17.23
C PHE A 207 -14.12 -7.52 -17.97
#